data_AF-A0A1V5WV00-F1
#
_entry.id   AF-A0A1V5WV00-F1
#
_cell.length_a   1.000
_cell.length_b   1.000
_cell.length_c   1.000
_cell.angle_alpha   90.00
_cell.angle_beta   90.00
_cell.angle_gamma   90.00
#
_symmetry.space_group_name_H-M   'P 1'
#
loop_
_entity.id
_entity.type
_entity.pdbx_description
1 polymer ?
#
loop_
_entity_poly.entity_id
_entity_poly.type
_entity_poly.pdbx_seq_one_letter_code
_entity_poly.pdbx_strand_id
1 'polypeptide(L)'
;MRINLFFVPVSLLVLVGVAALGCSDEESSSGGGAGSGAGGAHIGGAGGDGGASVDGGGGSGGAPAGGSGGAPAGGSGGAPAGGSGGEPTGGSGGGGTCISKAVAPVPIHTATGKKYHVTADATGGGDGSAANPWTLAHALSTASGVAPGDTLLLHGGVYRGNYTSRIQGQAGAPILVTNFEGEKVVLDGFTKQTLTFTLDVQGGYITLANLHITNSDPNRVSTTPSDVYDVDGLNVLGTGVRIINLTINDTMGIGLGLWKSVVDPEVYGCLVYNNGWINQNKGMGHNIYTQNATGTKVIADNIIFNAANQGINVYTENGSIEGYLFEGNILFNNGVLDHFRLQRNLMVGGLKPGSRITIRDNHFYHGSETPDFSSKANLQLGYEAAGNQDASILGNTIVGGRPAFSEIRGWSMLKVQDNTMVSLSPTRDVLSAYLDNDVSQFEWDNNSYFQGTFNGESFNAWQSSHGFDTNSTYSPSLPTQNKVFVRPNRYEQGRGHIVVYNWEGLDSMGVDLSTVLPCDAHYAVYDVQNLAGAPVAQGLWTGGLVTIPLKQTEITPPVGKFPTTPPHTNSEFNVFLVVLQS
;
A
#
# COMPACT_ATOMS: atom_id res chain seq x y z
N MET A 1 4.30 -60.36 47.32
CA MET A 1 3.14 -59.52 47.68
C MET A 1 2.33 -59.29 46.41
N ARG A 2 1.02 -59.55 46.46
CA ARG A 2 0.04 -59.68 45.35
C ARG A 2 -0.02 -58.43 44.45
N ILE A 3 -0.39 -58.50 43.16
CA ILE A 3 -1.76 -58.50 42.57
C ILE A 3 -1.57 -58.63 41.03
N ASN A 4 -2.01 -59.71 40.35
CA ASN A 4 -3.30 -59.98 39.68
C ASN A 4 -3.56 -59.28 38.31
N LEU A 5 -3.85 -60.14 37.31
CA LEU A 5 -4.34 -59.90 35.94
C LEU A 5 -5.81 -59.41 35.90
N PHE A 6 -6.24 -58.74 34.80
CA PHE A 6 -7.16 -59.27 33.74
C PHE A 6 -7.71 -58.19 32.78
N PHE A 7 -7.95 -58.61 31.52
CA PHE A 7 -8.65 -57.96 30.38
C PHE A 7 -10.14 -57.61 30.70
N VAL A 8 -11.01 -56.91 29.93
CA VAL A 8 -11.32 -56.63 28.48
C VAL A 8 -12.35 -55.43 28.47
N PRO A 9 -13.09 -55.01 27.39
CA PRO A 9 -12.83 -54.64 25.99
C PRO A 9 -13.15 -53.15 25.67
N VAL A 10 -12.72 -52.65 24.51
CA VAL A 10 -13.17 -51.36 23.95
C VAL A 10 -14.31 -51.61 22.96
N SER A 11 -15.46 -50.98 23.23
CA SER A 11 -16.64 -50.98 22.37
C SER A 11 -16.54 -49.88 21.30
N LEU A 12 -16.92 -50.28 20.09
CA LEU A 12 -17.13 -49.48 18.89
C LEU A 12 -18.25 -48.44 19.11
N LEU A 13 -17.97 -47.15 18.93
CA LEU A 13 -19.00 -46.14 18.68
C LEU A 13 -18.66 -45.38 17.40
N VAL A 14 -19.53 -45.57 16.41
CA VAL A 14 -19.57 -44.82 15.15
C VAL A 14 -20.02 -43.40 15.46
N LEU A 15 -19.19 -42.41 15.12
CA LEU A 15 -19.63 -41.02 14.99
C LEU A 15 -19.21 -40.50 13.62
N VAL A 16 -20.19 -39.92 12.93
CA VAL A 16 -20.13 -39.33 11.59
C VAL A 16 -19.09 -38.21 11.58
N GLY A 17 -18.08 -38.33 10.71
CA GLY A 17 -17.05 -37.33 10.52
C GLY A 17 -17.53 -36.20 9.60
N VAL A 18 -17.62 -34.98 10.14
CA VAL A 18 -17.46 -33.74 9.39
C VAL A 18 -16.21 -33.09 9.95
N ALA A 19 -15.08 -33.23 9.24
CA ALA A 19 -13.83 -32.59 9.59
C ALA A 19 -13.81 -31.19 8.95
N ALA A 20 -14.15 -30.17 9.72
CA ALA A 20 -13.74 -28.81 9.44
C ALA A 20 -12.28 -28.65 9.90
N LEU A 21 -11.34 -28.59 8.96
CA LEU A 21 -9.96 -28.21 9.22
C LEU A 21 -9.90 -26.68 9.37
N GLY A 22 -10.20 -26.19 10.57
CA GLY A 22 -9.85 -24.84 10.98
C GLY A 22 -8.39 -24.79 11.41
N CYS A 23 -7.53 -24.20 10.60
CA CYS A 23 -6.22 -23.72 11.06
C CYS A 23 -6.46 -22.46 11.90
N SER A 24 -6.59 -22.63 13.22
CA SER A 24 -6.37 -21.54 14.18
C SER A 24 -4.87 -21.39 14.40
N ASP A 25 -4.24 -20.40 13.78
CA ASP A 25 -2.95 -19.89 14.25
C ASP A 25 -3.23 -19.07 15.51
N GLU A 26 -2.85 -19.61 16.67
CA GLU A 26 -2.88 -18.89 17.95
C GLU A 26 -1.87 -17.73 17.94
N GLU A 27 -2.33 -16.48 17.84
CA GLU A 27 -1.64 -15.36 18.48
C GLU A 27 -2.10 -15.30 19.94
N SER A 28 -1.51 -16.16 20.79
CA SER A 28 -1.78 -16.15 22.23
C SER A 28 -0.89 -15.11 22.94
N SER A 29 -1.50 -14.02 23.38
CA SER A 29 -0.95 -13.15 24.41
C SER A 29 -1.12 -13.85 25.78
N SER A 30 -0.12 -14.60 26.23
CA SER A 30 -0.16 -15.21 27.56
C SER A 30 0.21 -14.20 28.65
N GLY A 31 -0.78 -13.73 29.40
CA GLY A 31 -0.58 -13.12 30.71
C GLY A 31 -0.37 -14.18 31.79
N GLY A 32 0.63 -13.98 32.67
CA GLY A 32 0.90 -14.88 33.80
C GLY A 32 2.08 -14.47 34.69
N GLY A 33 1.84 -13.51 35.59
CA GLY A 33 2.28 -13.52 37.00
C GLY A 33 3.76 -13.68 37.41
N ALA A 34 4.32 -12.55 37.86
CA ALA A 34 5.23 -12.35 39.02
C ALA A 34 6.70 -12.82 38.98
N GLY A 35 7.62 -11.84 39.00
CA GLY A 35 9.03 -12.01 39.36
C GLY A 35 9.91 -10.80 39.03
N SER A 36 9.96 -9.84 39.94
CA SER A 36 10.86 -8.67 40.06
C SER A 36 12.09 -8.54 39.13
N GLY A 37 12.27 -7.37 38.50
CA GLY A 37 13.56 -6.89 38.01
C GLY A 37 13.42 -5.73 37.00
N ALA A 38 14.06 -4.60 37.27
CA ALA A 38 13.87 -3.31 36.62
C ALA A 38 14.33 -3.20 35.14
N GLY A 39 13.67 -2.32 34.37
CA GLY A 39 14.13 -1.83 33.06
C GLY A 39 12.98 -1.20 32.25
N GLY A 40 12.99 0.13 32.09
CA GLY A 40 11.85 0.92 31.64
C GLY A 40 11.49 0.83 30.16
N ALA A 41 10.19 0.97 29.87
CA ALA A 41 9.65 1.30 28.56
C ALA A 41 8.73 2.53 28.72
N HIS A 42 9.07 3.60 28.01
CA HIS A 42 8.28 4.82 27.89
C HIS A 42 7.25 4.66 26.77
N ILE A 43 5.97 4.60 27.13
CA ILE A 43 4.87 5.07 26.28
C ILE A 43 3.99 5.91 27.20
N GLY A 44 4.08 7.23 27.04
CA GLY A 44 3.28 8.20 27.79
C GLY A 44 2.61 9.14 26.80
N GLY A 45 1.28 9.18 26.81
CA GLY A 45 0.49 10.06 25.96
C GLY A 45 -1.00 9.78 26.01
N ALA A 46 -1.57 9.62 27.21
CA ALA A 46 -3.02 9.65 27.41
C ALA A 46 -3.49 11.11 27.43
N GLY A 47 -4.30 11.52 26.45
CA GLY A 47 -5.13 12.72 26.53
C GLY A 47 -6.52 12.31 27.04
N GLY A 48 -6.84 12.73 28.26
CA GLY A 48 -8.15 12.49 28.89
C GLY A 48 -9.16 13.56 28.50
N ASP A 49 -10.33 13.13 28.06
CA ASP A 49 -11.52 13.96 27.96
C ASP A 49 -12.39 13.74 29.21
N GLY A 50 -12.59 14.80 29.98
CA GLY A 50 -13.59 14.88 31.03
C GLY A 50 -14.36 16.19 30.86
N GLY A 51 -15.69 16.11 30.74
CA GLY A 51 -16.48 17.34 30.66
C GLY A 51 -17.95 17.21 30.25
N ALA A 52 -18.74 16.57 31.11
CA ALA A 52 -20.14 16.92 31.45
C ALA A 52 -21.25 16.87 30.38
N SER A 53 -22.12 15.89 30.60
CA SER A 53 -23.55 15.84 30.28
C SER A 53 -24.36 17.01 30.85
N VAL A 54 -25.34 17.50 30.08
CA VAL A 54 -26.59 18.06 30.62
C VAL A 54 -27.77 17.61 29.73
N ASP A 55 -28.74 16.96 30.37
CA ASP A 55 -30.03 16.51 29.83
C ASP A 55 -30.92 17.67 29.33
N GLY A 56 -31.82 17.37 28.39
CA GLY A 56 -32.91 18.29 28.05
C GLY A 56 -33.81 17.95 26.85
N GLY A 57 -34.51 16.83 26.89
CA GLY A 57 -35.93 16.67 26.49
C GLY A 57 -36.46 17.14 25.12
N GLY A 58 -36.94 16.16 24.34
CA GLY A 58 -38.33 16.12 23.85
C GLY A 58 -38.66 16.77 22.50
N GLY A 59 -39.31 16.01 21.61
CA GLY A 59 -40.11 16.60 20.52
C GLY A 59 -40.26 15.76 19.25
N SER A 60 -41.40 15.08 19.15
CA SER A 60 -41.99 14.31 18.06
C SER A 60 -42.10 14.96 16.66
N GLY A 61 -42.18 14.09 15.64
CA GLY A 61 -42.95 14.26 14.39
C GLY A 61 -42.09 14.56 13.16
N GLY A 62 -42.26 13.97 11.98
CA GLY A 62 -43.22 13.01 11.44
C GLY A 62 -42.82 12.76 9.97
N ALA A 63 -43.11 11.58 9.45
CA ALA A 63 -43.01 11.28 8.02
C ALA A 63 -44.01 12.12 7.20
N PRO A 64 -43.85 12.23 5.87
CA PRO A 64 -44.49 11.21 5.04
C PRO A 64 -43.72 10.78 3.79
N ALA A 65 -44.19 9.64 3.27
CA ALA A 65 -43.79 8.97 2.04
C ALA A 65 -44.37 9.60 0.77
N GLY A 66 -43.80 9.21 -0.38
CA GLY A 66 -44.32 9.37 -1.74
C GLY A 66 -43.22 9.89 -2.68
N GLY A 67 -42.89 9.29 -3.81
CA GLY A 67 -43.49 8.21 -4.59
C GLY A 67 -42.62 7.91 -5.81
N SER A 68 -42.92 6.78 -6.43
CA SER A 68 -42.35 6.11 -7.60
C SER A 68 -42.01 6.94 -8.84
N GLY A 69 -41.01 6.45 -9.60
CA GLY A 69 -41.17 6.19 -11.04
C GLY A 69 -40.08 6.77 -11.95
N GLY A 70 -39.41 5.89 -12.71
CA GLY A 70 -38.70 6.29 -13.94
C GLY A 70 -37.46 5.47 -14.29
N ALA A 71 -37.64 4.34 -14.97
CA ALA A 71 -36.61 3.75 -15.83
C ALA A 71 -36.35 4.63 -17.07
N PRO A 72 -35.19 4.53 -17.73
CA PRO A 72 -35.03 3.63 -18.89
C PRO A 72 -33.69 2.85 -18.85
N ALA A 73 -33.65 1.55 -19.18
CA ALA A 73 -33.56 0.96 -20.52
C ALA A 73 -32.26 1.26 -21.29
N GLY A 74 -31.42 0.21 -21.40
CA GLY A 74 -30.88 -0.28 -22.68
C GLY A 74 -29.69 0.46 -23.30
N GLY A 75 -28.49 -0.12 -23.18
CA GLY A 75 -27.31 0.28 -23.94
C GLY A 75 -26.23 -0.80 -23.94
N SER A 76 -26.39 -1.80 -24.81
CA SER A 76 -25.37 -2.78 -25.15
C SER A 76 -24.20 -2.15 -25.91
N GLY A 77 -22.98 -2.48 -25.52
CA GLY A 77 -21.76 -2.25 -26.30
C GLY A 77 -20.56 -2.57 -25.42
N GLY A 78 -19.54 -3.32 -25.81
CA GLY A 78 -19.17 -3.95 -27.07
C GLY A 78 -17.73 -4.39 -26.82
N ALA A 79 -17.46 -5.69 -26.87
CA ALA A 79 -16.11 -6.23 -26.75
C ALA A 79 -15.26 -5.75 -27.94
N PRO A 80 -13.99 -5.35 -27.76
CA PRO A 80 -13.04 -5.39 -28.85
C PRO A 80 -12.39 -6.78 -28.86
N ALA A 81 -12.64 -7.50 -29.94
CA ALA A 81 -11.97 -8.73 -30.31
C ALA A 81 -10.46 -8.50 -30.52
N GLY A 82 -9.66 -9.46 -30.10
CA GLY A 82 -8.23 -9.55 -30.39
C GLY A 82 -7.96 -9.72 -31.88
N GLY A 83 -7.02 -8.94 -32.39
CA GLY A 83 -6.38 -9.13 -33.69
C GLY A 83 -4.95 -9.61 -33.48
N SER A 84 -4.66 -10.79 -34.02
CA SER A 84 -3.38 -11.49 -33.98
C SER A 84 -2.29 -10.83 -34.85
N GLY A 85 -1.08 -10.75 -34.32
CA GLY A 85 0.20 -11.13 -34.97
C GLY A 85 0.51 -10.65 -36.39
N GLY A 86 1.46 -9.72 -36.47
CA GLY A 86 2.33 -9.52 -37.63
C GLY A 86 3.63 -8.84 -37.20
N GLU A 87 4.75 -9.56 -37.30
CA GLU A 87 6.10 -9.04 -37.01
C GLU A 87 6.48 -7.85 -37.93
N PRO A 88 7.31 -6.90 -37.46
CA PRO A 88 7.62 -5.70 -38.21
C PRO A 88 8.81 -5.94 -39.15
N THR A 89 8.64 -5.58 -40.43
CA THR A 89 9.78 -5.33 -41.32
C THR A 89 10.15 -3.85 -41.26
N GLY A 90 11.45 -3.59 -41.09
CA GLY A 90 12.00 -2.25 -40.95
C GLY A 90 11.67 -1.35 -42.13
N GLY A 91 11.20 -0.14 -41.82
CA GLY A 91 10.93 0.93 -42.78
C GLY A 91 11.21 2.29 -42.15
N SER A 92 12.21 2.97 -42.70
CA SER A 92 12.66 4.33 -42.39
C SER A 92 11.54 5.37 -42.51
N GLY A 93 11.48 6.29 -41.54
CA GLY A 93 11.15 7.71 -41.73
C GLY A 93 9.82 8.03 -42.39
N GLY A 94 8.74 8.03 -41.62
CA GLY A 94 7.47 8.69 -41.97
C GLY A 94 7.09 9.63 -40.84
N GLY A 95 6.95 10.93 -41.15
CA GLY A 95 6.53 11.98 -40.22
C GLY A 95 5.10 11.78 -39.74
N GLY A 96 4.88 10.83 -38.84
CA GLY A 96 3.72 10.83 -37.97
C GLY A 96 3.90 11.96 -36.98
N THR A 97 3.00 12.95 -37.01
CA THR A 97 2.89 13.94 -35.95
C THR A 97 2.80 13.21 -34.62
N CYS A 98 3.71 13.48 -33.69
CA CYS A 98 3.62 12.97 -32.34
C CYS A 98 2.24 13.31 -31.76
N ILE A 99 1.55 12.32 -31.19
CA ILE A 99 0.24 12.50 -30.54
C ILE A 99 0.41 12.14 -29.06
N SER A 100 0.58 13.17 -28.23
CA SER A 100 0.48 13.02 -26.78
C SER A 100 -0.99 13.09 -26.35
N LYS A 101 -1.38 12.16 -25.48
CA LYS A 101 -2.63 12.14 -24.72
C LYS A 101 -2.40 12.49 -23.25
N ALA A 102 -1.20 12.98 -22.91
CA ALA A 102 -0.87 13.38 -21.55
C ALA A 102 -1.76 14.55 -21.13
N VAL A 103 -2.46 14.37 -20.02
CA VAL A 103 -3.29 15.42 -19.43
C VAL A 103 -2.39 16.36 -18.64
N ALA A 104 -2.70 17.65 -18.63
CA ALA A 104 -2.00 18.60 -17.79
C ALA A 104 -2.08 18.16 -16.31
N PRO A 105 -0.96 18.19 -15.56
CA PRO A 105 -0.97 17.77 -14.17
C PRO A 105 -1.86 18.72 -13.36
N VAL A 106 -2.57 18.15 -12.38
CA VAL A 106 -3.20 18.92 -11.31
C VAL A 106 -2.08 19.57 -10.51
N PRO A 107 -2.13 20.88 -10.21
CA PRO A 107 -1.12 21.49 -9.34
C PRO A 107 -1.03 20.74 -8.01
N ILE A 108 0.18 20.30 -7.63
CA ILE A 108 0.45 19.70 -6.31
C ILE A 108 -0.13 20.59 -5.22
N HIS A 109 -0.04 21.90 -5.41
CA HIS A 109 -0.52 22.89 -4.47
C HIS A 109 -0.70 24.24 -5.17
N THR A 110 -1.66 25.04 -4.70
CA THR A 110 -1.88 26.43 -5.16
C THR A 110 -1.31 27.41 -4.12
N ALA A 111 -0.03 27.27 -3.77
CA ALA A 111 0.63 28.22 -2.86
C ALA A 111 0.68 29.58 -3.53
N THR A 112 0.07 30.56 -2.87
CA THR A 112 0.18 31.98 -3.26
C THR A 112 0.97 32.79 -2.23
N GLY A 113 1.40 32.15 -1.14
CA GLY A 113 2.13 32.79 -0.05
C GLY A 113 3.61 33.02 -0.35
N LYS A 114 4.35 33.35 0.71
CA LYS A 114 5.80 33.55 0.65
C LYS A 114 6.52 32.22 0.45
N LYS A 115 7.72 32.31 -0.12
CA LYS A 115 8.63 31.18 -0.30
C LYS A 115 9.82 31.37 0.61
N TYR A 116 10.18 30.32 1.35
CA TYR A 116 11.37 30.30 2.22
C TYR A 116 12.29 29.17 1.81
N HIS A 117 13.59 29.42 1.87
CA HIS A 117 14.64 28.48 1.49
C HIS A 117 15.22 27.81 2.73
N VAL A 118 15.44 26.50 2.61
CA VAL A 118 15.96 25.64 3.67
C VAL A 118 17.13 24.85 3.09
N THR A 119 18.30 24.86 3.72
CA THR A 119 19.47 24.09 3.27
C THR A 119 19.95 23.13 4.35
N ALA A 120 20.63 22.05 3.95
CA ALA A 120 21.12 21.03 4.89
C ALA A 120 22.28 21.53 5.76
N ASP A 121 23.00 22.55 5.31
CA ASP A 121 24.17 23.14 5.96
C ASP A 121 23.87 24.43 6.73
N ALA A 122 22.63 24.92 6.71
CA ALA A 122 22.23 26.10 7.47
C ALA A 122 22.50 25.88 8.98
N THR A 123 23.05 26.90 9.63
CA THR A 123 23.48 26.80 11.05
C THR A 123 22.58 27.55 12.04
N GLY A 124 21.50 28.20 11.59
CA GLY A 124 20.63 28.99 12.45
C GLY A 124 19.34 29.50 11.80
N GLY A 125 18.61 30.36 12.52
CA GLY A 125 17.39 31.00 12.04
C GLY A 125 17.69 32.28 11.27
N GLY A 126 18.22 32.15 10.04
CA GLY A 126 18.33 33.27 9.08
C GLY A 126 16.98 33.95 8.78
N ASP A 127 16.88 34.69 7.68
CA ASP A 127 15.59 35.31 7.28
C ASP A 127 14.75 34.42 6.34
N GLY A 128 15.27 33.25 5.98
CA GLY A 128 14.60 32.28 5.10
C GLY A 128 14.68 32.67 3.63
N SER A 129 15.43 33.71 3.27
CA SER A 129 15.78 34.01 1.88
C SER A 129 16.79 33.00 1.34
N ALA A 130 16.96 32.96 0.01
CA ALA A 130 18.01 32.14 -0.60
C ALA A 130 19.43 32.53 -0.14
N ALA A 131 19.65 33.78 0.28
CA ALA A 131 20.94 34.26 0.77
C ALA A 131 21.19 33.90 2.24
N ASN A 132 20.14 33.80 3.06
CA ASN A 132 20.21 33.43 4.47
C ASN A 132 19.15 32.34 4.80
N PRO A 133 19.34 31.11 4.29
CA PRO A 133 18.36 30.04 4.41
C PRO A 133 18.19 29.59 5.87
N TRP A 134 17.07 28.93 6.13
CA TRP A 134 16.77 28.34 7.44
C TRP A 134 17.32 26.92 7.57
N THR A 135 17.50 26.49 8.82
CA THR A 135 17.57 25.06 9.15
C THR A 135 16.20 24.41 9.00
N LEU A 136 16.15 23.12 8.69
CA LEU A 136 14.89 22.37 8.60
C LEU A 136 14.12 22.39 9.93
N ALA A 137 14.83 22.25 11.05
CA ALA A 137 14.22 22.30 12.38
C ALA A 137 13.55 23.66 12.68
N HIS A 138 14.18 24.78 12.29
CA HIS A 138 13.58 26.09 12.45
C HIS A 138 12.36 26.25 11.55
N ALA A 139 12.49 25.93 10.26
CA ALA A 139 11.44 26.07 9.26
C ALA A 139 10.15 25.30 9.62
N LEU A 140 10.30 24.14 10.27
CA LEU A 140 9.19 23.29 10.72
C LEU A 140 8.61 23.68 12.09
N SER A 141 9.21 24.64 12.80
CA SER A 141 8.76 25.09 14.12
C SER A 141 7.73 26.22 14.02
N THR A 142 6.97 26.44 15.09
CA THR A 142 6.07 27.60 15.21
C THR A 142 6.81 28.94 15.23
N ALA A 143 8.10 28.94 15.58
CA ALA A 143 8.92 30.15 15.62
C ALA A 143 9.34 30.65 14.23
N SER A 144 9.18 29.85 13.18
CA SER A 144 9.44 30.27 11.79
C SER A 144 8.50 31.36 11.30
N GLY A 145 7.28 31.43 11.85
CA GLY A 145 6.24 32.33 11.36
C GLY A 145 5.69 32.00 9.97
N VAL A 146 5.95 30.79 9.45
CA VAL A 146 5.37 30.29 8.19
C VAL A 146 3.84 30.32 8.30
N ALA A 147 3.20 31.00 7.37
CA ALA A 147 1.75 31.19 7.35
C ALA A 147 1.07 30.21 6.37
N PRO A 148 -0.23 29.94 6.55
CA PRO A 148 -0.99 29.16 5.57
C PRO A 148 -0.87 29.71 4.15
N GLY A 149 -0.62 28.83 3.17
CA GLY A 149 -0.38 29.18 1.76
C GLY A 149 1.09 29.44 1.41
N ASP A 150 2.00 29.49 2.39
CA ASP A 150 3.43 29.63 2.15
C ASP A 150 4.07 28.32 1.64
N THR A 151 5.29 28.43 1.11
CA THR A 151 6.09 27.30 0.63
C THR A 151 7.46 27.26 1.31
N LEU A 152 7.85 26.08 1.79
CA LEU A 152 9.21 25.73 2.18
C LEU A 152 9.90 25.00 1.03
N LEU A 153 10.94 25.62 0.47
CA LEU A 153 11.79 25.10 -0.59
C LEU A 153 13.06 24.50 0.02
N LEU A 154 13.16 23.19 0.04
CA LEU A 154 14.32 22.46 0.53
C LEU A 154 15.32 22.26 -0.61
N HIS A 155 16.53 22.74 -0.43
CA HIS A 155 17.62 22.54 -1.39
C HIS A 155 18.24 21.15 -1.26
N GLY A 156 18.88 20.70 -2.33
CA GLY A 156 19.50 19.38 -2.44
C GLY A 156 20.52 19.12 -1.33
N GLY A 157 20.44 17.94 -0.73
CA GLY A 157 21.32 17.58 0.38
C GLY A 157 20.76 16.48 1.27
N VAL A 158 21.59 16.06 2.23
CA VAL A 158 21.22 15.09 3.26
C VAL A 158 21.00 15.80 4.59
N TYR A 159 19.74 15.91 5.00
CA TYR A 159 19.27 16.46 6.24
C TYR A 159 19.28 15.35 7.29
N ARG A 160 20.41 15.22 8.00
CA ARG A 160 20.56 14.23 9.08
C ARG A 160 19.90 14.75 10.35
N GLY A 161 18.87 14.06 10.81
CA GLY A 161 18.07 14.57 11.90
C GLY A 161 16.77 13.81 12.09
N ASN A 162 16.19 13.96 13.26
CA ASN A 162 14.79 13.67 13.51
C ASN A 162 14.07 15.02 13.68
N TYR A 163 12.97 15.21 12.98
CA TYR A 163 12.31 16.52 12.87
C TYR A 163 10.85 16.45 13.32
N THR A 164 10.35 17.53 13.90
CA THR A 164 8.93 17.70 14.22
C THR A 164 8.38 18.91 13.49
N SER A 165 7.36 18.70 12.67
CA SER A 165 6.58 19.75 12.03
C SER A 165 5.43 20.20 12.93
N ARG A 166 5.51 21.45 13.36
CA ARG A 166 4.48 22.18 14.15
C ARG A 166 3.89 23.35 13.38
N ILE A 167 4.29 23.56 12.13
CA ILE A 167 3.67 24.54 11.23
C ILE A 167 2.24 24.12 10.90
N GLN A 168 1.35 25.09 10.71
CA GLN A 168 -0.08 24.82 10.57
C GLN A 168 -0.63 25.57 9.36
N GLY A 169 -1.07 24.83 8.35
CA GLY A 169 -1.82 25.39 7.23
C GLY A 169 -3.31 25.56 7.59
N GLN A 170 -4.12 25.85 6.57
CA GLN A 170 -5.58 25.87 6.70
C GLN A 170 -6.25 25.22 5.49
N ALA A 171 -7.49 24.78 5.64
CA ALA A 171 -8.29 24.33 4.51
C ALA A 171 -8.33 25.44 3.43
N GLY A 172 -8.05 25.08 2.18
CA GLY A 172 -7.96 26.02 1.05
C GLY A 172 -6.65 26.83 0.95
N ALA A 173 -5.81 26.83 1.99
CA ALA A 173 -4.43 27.35 1.90
C ALA A 173 -3.46 26.45 2.71
N PRO A 174 -3.19 25.23 2.21
CA PRO A 174 -2.15 24.38 2.81
C PRO A 174 -0.78 25.05 2.82
N ILE A 175 0.17 24.54 3.60
CA ILE A 175 1.60 24.87 3.43
C ILE A 175 2.24 23.79 2.56
N LEU A 176 3.03 24.18 1.56
CA LEU A 176 3.81 23.23 0.75
C LEU A 176 5.24 23.10 1.29
N VAL A 177 5.70 21.87 1.48
CA VAL A 177 7.11 21.54 1.76
C VAL A 177 7.60 20.65 0.63
N THR A 178 8.48 21.17 -0.20
CA THR A 178 8.95 20.50 -1.42
C THR A 178 10.42 20.76 -1.67
N ASN A 179 11.04 19.95 -2.52
CA ASN A 179 12.35 20.24 -3.07
C ASN A 179 12.37 21.53 -3.91
N PHE A 180 13.52 22.18 -3.95
CA PHE A 180 13.80 23.30 -4.83
C PHE A 180 14.17 22.76 -6.22
N GLU A 181 13.42 23.15 -7.25
CA GLU A 181 13.76 22.91 -8.68
C GLU A 181 14.16 21.46 -9.05
N GLY A 182 13.53 20.46 -8.43
CA GLY A 182 13.82 19.04 -8.75
C GLY A 182 15.05 18.48 -8.03
N GLU A 183 15.71 19.26 -7.16
CA GLU A 183 16.88 18.81 -6.42
C GLU A 183 16.55 17.63 -5.49
N LYS A 184 17.56 16.76 -5.25
CA LYS A 184 17.42 15.59 -4.40
C LYS A 184 17.55 15.97 -2.91
N VAL A 185 16.43 15.93 -2.20
CA VAL A 185 16.33 16.21 -0.77
C VAL A 185 16.15 14.90 0.01
N VAL A 186 17.13 14.54 0.84
CA VAL A 186 17.10 13.32 1.65
C VAL A 186 17.00 13.69 3.13
N LEU A 187 15.92 13.30 3.80
CA LEU A 187 15.77 13.33 5.25
C LEU A 187 16.23 11.97 5.78
N ASP A 188 17.35 11.97 6.49
CA ASP A 188 17.99 10.76 7.02
C ASP A 188 17.86 10.72 8.55
N GLY A 189 17.01 9.81 9.02
CA GLY A 189 16.68 9.62 10.43
C GLY A 189 17.74 8.90 11.25
N PHE A 190 18.90 8.56 10.67
CA PHE A 190 19.99 7.92 11.41
C PHE A 190 20.65 8.90 12.38
N THR A 191 20.07 9.02 13.59
CA THR A 191 20.62 9.84 14.66
C THR A 191 20.61 9.11 16.00
N LYS A 192 21.36 9.66 16.98
CA LYS A 192 21.39 9.13 18.34
C LYS A 192 20.15 9.58 19.14
N GLN A 193 19.10 8.77 19.08
CA GLN A 193 18.19 8.37 20.18
C GLN A 193 17.29 9.40 20.90
N THR A 194 16.93 10.55 20.35
CA THR A 194 15.99 11.47 21.05
C THR A 194 14.55 11.42 20.56
N LEU A 195 14.30 10.95 19.33
CA LEU A 195 12.97 10.90 18.72
C LEU A 195 12.74 9.56 18.01
N THR A 196 11.46 9.17 17.91
CA THR A 196 11.01 7.89 17.33
C THR A 196 10.68 7.98 15.84
N PHE A 197 10.87 9.14 15.21
CA PHE A 197 10.44 9.43 13.84
C PHE A 197 11.50 10.20 13.07
N THR A 198 11.69 9.91 11.78
CA THR A 198 12.50 10.77 10.90
C THR A 198 11.81 12.12 10.72
N LEU A 199 10.50 12.11 10.47
CA LEU A 199 9.66 13.30 10.44
C LEU A 199 8.32 13.04 11.15
N ASP A 200 8.02 13.85 12.16
CA ASP A 200 6.75 13.84 12.90
C ASP A 200 5.89 15.06 12.53
N VAL A 201 4.79 14.83 11.81
CA VAL A 201 3.90 15.86 11.27
C VAL A 201 2.72 16.08 12.20
N GLN A 202 2.89 16.99 13.16
CA GLN A 202 1.87 17.33 14.16
C GLN A 202 0.87 18.39 13.66
N GLY A 203 1.31 19.29 12.79
CA GLY A 203 0.44 20.31 12.21
C GLY A 203 -0.39 19.81 11.02
N GLY A 204 -1.56 20.42 10.82
CA GLY A 204 -2.50 20.07 9.74
C GLY A 204 -2.36 20.92 8.48
N TYR A 205 -3.00 20.48 7.40
CA TYR A 205 -3.04 21.11 6.07
C TYR A 205 -1.64 21.39 5.52
N ILE A 206 -0.79 20.37 5.54
CA ILE A 206 0.56 20.40 4.99
C ILE A 206 0.60 19.47 3.77
N THR A 207 1.16 19.93 2.67
CA THR A 207 1.52 19.08 1.52
C THR A 207 3.02 18.83 1.56
N LEU A 208 3.44 17.60 1.84
CA LEU A 208 4.80 17.14 1.64
C LEU A 208 4.92 16.62 0.20
N ALA A 209 5.89 17.09 -0.57
CA ALA A 209 6.06 16.67 -1.96
C ALA A 209 7.51 16.47 -2.37
N ASN A 210 7.77 15.45 -3.20
CA ASN A 210 9.08 15.24 -3.86
C ASN A 210 10.27 15.13 -2.90
N LEU A 211 10.06 14.55 -1.71
CA LEU A 211 11.09 14.33 -0.70
C LEU A 211 11.47 12.85 -0.61
N HIS A 212 12.71 12.59 -0.20
CA HIS A 212 13.18 11.24 0.13
C HIS A 212 13.35 11.13 1.66
N ILE A 213 12.60 10.24 2.30
CA ILE A 213 12.69 9.90 3.73
C ILE A 213 13.36 8.53 3.87
N THR A 214 14.42 8.43 4.66
CA THR A 214 15.16 7.19 4.88
C THR A 214 15.82 7.13 6.26
N ASN A 215 16.41 5.99 6.60
CA ASN A 215 17.30 5.84 7.73
C ASN A 215 18.55 5.05 7.31
N SER A 216 19.72 5.66 7.39
CA SER A 216 20.98 5.04 6.95
C SER A 216 21.61 4.06 7.97
N ASP A 217 20.95 3.76 9.10
CA ASP A 217 21.44 2.78 10.08
C ASP A 217 21.46 1.35 9.49
N PRO A 218 22.63 0.70 9.37
CA PRO A 218 22.70 -0.65 8.82
C PRO A 218 22.22 -1.75 9.80
N ASN A 219 21.95 -1.44 11.07
CA ASN A 219 21.58 -2.41 12.09
C ASN A 219 20.09 -2.74 12.04
N ARG A 220 19.69 -3.58 11.08
CA ARG A 220 18.29 -3.97 10.84
C ARG A 220 17.89 -5.33 11.44
N VAL A 221 18.80 -6.01 12.14
CA VAL A 221 18.54 -7.33 12.72
C VAL A 221 18.95 -7.29 14.18
N SER A 222 17.99 -7.60 15.04
CA SER A 222 18.17 -7.59 16.47
C SER A 222 18.72 -8.92 16.96
N THR A 223 19.75 -8.83 17.78
CA THR A 223 20.38 -9.94 18.50
C THR A 223 20.06 -9.90 20.01
N THR A 224 19.56 -8.77 20.50
CA THR A 224 19.13 -8.56 21.90
C THR A 224 17.84 -7.72 21.93
N PRO A 225 17.04 -7.70 23.02
CA PRO A 225 15.74 -7.02 23.00
C PRO A 225 15.73 -5.51 22.68
N SER A 226 16.87 -4.82 22.59
CA SER A 226 16.94 -3.35 22.47
C SER A 226 18.11 -2.83 21.63
N ASP A 227 18.73 -3.66 20.78
CA ASP A 227 19.88 -3.25 19.94
C ASP A 227 19.49 -2.59 18.61
N VAL A 228 18.23 -2.69 18.22
CA VAL A 228 17.66 -1.97 17.07
C VAL A 228 16.83 -0.80 17.55
N TYR A 229 17.14 0.40 17.05
CA TYR A 229 16.42 1.63 17.39
C TYR A 229 15.26 1.86 16.43
N ASP A 230 14.06 1.50 16.85
CA ASP A 230 12.84 1.58 16.07
C ASP A 230 12.42 3.05 15.80
N VAL A 231 13.02 3.63 14.75
CA VAL A 231 12.70 4.96 14.23
C VAL A 231 11.85 4.78 12.98
N ASP A 232 10.56 5.13 13.05
CA ASP A 232 9.69 5.14 11.88
C ASP A 232 10.10 6.27 10.93
N GLY A 233 9.72 6.15 9.65
CA GLY A 233 9.96 7.19 8.66
C GLY A 233 9.13 8.44 8.93
N LEU A 234 7.87 8.37 8.53
CA LEU A 234 6.94 9.49 8.57
C LEU A 234 5.77 9.20 9.51
N ASN A 235 5.63 10.01 10.55
CA ASN A 235 4.48 9.98 11.44
C ASN A 235 3.54 11.15 11.13
N VAL A 236 2.24 10.88 10.94
CA VAL A 236 1.27 11.92 10.60
C VAL A 236 0.15 11.96 11.63
N LEU A 237 -0.08 13.14 12.19
CA LEU A 237 -1.09 13.40 13.20
C LEU A 237 -2.06 14.52 12.78
N GLY A 238 -1.60 15.46 11.94
CA GLY A 238 -2.39 16.60 11.48
C GLY A 238 -3.44 16.25 10.42
N THR A 239 -4.62 16.88 10.52
CA THR A 239 -5.72 16.78 9.55
C THR A 239 -5.34 17.36 8.18
N GLY A 240 -5.87 16.81 7.08
CA GLY A 240 -5.74 17.37 5.73
C GLY A 240 -4.32 17.38 5.18
N VAL A 241 -3.45 16.49 5.71
CA VAL A 241 -2.08 16.32 5.22
C VAL A 241 -2.08 15.56 3.90
N ARG A 242 -1.24 16.01 2.96
CA ARG A 242 -1.05 15.39 1.64
C ARG A 242 0.39 14.98 1.48
N ILE A 243 0.62 13.78 0.98
CA ILE A 243 1.93 13.13 0.83
C ILE A 243 2.04 12.71 -0.63
N ILE A 244 2.78 13.50 -1.41
CA ILE A 244 2.74 13.43 -2.88
C ILE A 244 4.12 13.13 -3.45
N ASN A 245 4.28 12.03 -4.18
CA ASN A 245 5.53 11.68 -4.85
C ASN A 245 6.75 11.58 -3.91
N LEU A 246 6.54 11.16 -2.65
CA LEU A 246 7.64 10.87 -1.74
C LEU A 246 8.28 9.53 -2.08
N THR A 247 9.57 9.41 -1.78
CA THR A 247 10.24 8.12 -1.61
C THR A 247 10.45 7.89 -0.12
N ILE A 248 9.93 6.79 0.41
CA ILE A 248 10.04 6.40 1.82
C ILE A 248 10.61 5.00 1.89
N ASN A 249 11.91 4.88 2.13
CA ASN A 249 12.56 3.59 2.14
C ASN A 249 13.63 3.45 3.19
N ASP A 250 13.90 2.19 3.53
CA ASP A 250 14.94 1.83 4.49
C ASP A 250 14.74 2.49 5.86
N THR A 251 13.50 2.80 6.23
CA THR A 251 13.18 3.25 7.58
C THR A 251 13.27 2.08 8.54
N MET A 252 13.75 2.31 9.77
CA MET A 252 13.93 1.23 10.72
C MET A 252 12.60 0.60 11.10
N GLY A 253 11.62 1.41 11.48
CA GLY A 253 10.27 0.97 11.85
C GLY A 253 9.29 0.99 10.69
N ILE A 254 8.10 1.52 10.95
CA ILE A 254 7.06 1.76 9.96
C ILE A 254 7.52 2.84 8.96
N GLY A 255 7.28 2.64 7.66
CA GLY A 255 7.57 3.65 6.64
C GLY A 255 6.71 4.90 6.83
N LEU A 256 5.38 4.70 6.84
CA LEU A 256 4.38 5.76 7.02
C LEU A 256 3.30 5.34 8.03
N GLY A 257 3.18 6.11 9.11
CA GLY A 257 2.11 6.02 10.11
C GLY A 257 1.00 7.03 9.88
N LEU A 258 -0.23 6.55 9.69
CA LEU A 258 -1.44 7.36 9.52
C LEU A 258 -2.45 7.05 10.62
N TRP A 259 -2.43 7.82 11.71
CA TRP A 259 -3.23 7.51 12.90
C TRP A 259 -4.71 7.89 12.77
N LYS A 260 -5.53 7.37 13.68
CA LYS A 260 -6.99 7.56 13.72
C LYS A 260 -7.42 9.04 13.66
N SER A 261 -6.63 9.95 14.24
CA SER A 261 -6.92 11.38 14.30
C SER A 261 -6.75 12.10 12.96
N VAL A 262 -6.06 11.50 11.98
CA VAL A 262 -5.79 12.11 10.69
C VAL A 262 -7.03 12.03 9.81
N VAL A 263 -7.75 13.13 9.68
CA VAL A 263 -8.95 13.22 8.83
C VAL A 263 -8.57 13.62 7.41
N ASP A 264 -9.12 12.90 6.43
CA ASP A 264 -8.98 13.10 4.98
C ASP A 264 -7.54 13.32 4.46
N PRO A 265 -6.56 12.47 4.81
CA PRO A 265 -5.25 12.51 4.19
C PRO A 265 -5.28 11.96 2.76
N GLU A 266 -4.36 12.46 1.92
CA GLU A 266 -4.05 11.89 0.60
C GLU A 266 -2.61 11.40 0.58
N VAL A 267 -2.40 10.12 0.27
CA VAL A 267 -1.09 9.53 -0.04
C VAL A 267 -1.09 9.13 -1.50
N TYR A 268 -0.31 9.83 -2.32
CA TYR A 268 -0.36 9.70 -3.76
C TYR A 268 1.01 9.59 -4.41
N GLY A 269 1.16 8.66 -5.37
CA GLY A 269 2.34 8.61 -6.23
C GLY A 269 3.64 8.27 -5.53
N CYS A 270 3.60 7.79 -4.28
CA CYS A 270 4.77 7.54 -3.46
C CYS A 270 5.41 6.18 -3.78
N LEU A 271 6.71 6.07 -3.53
CA LEU A 271 7.43 4.81 -3.48
C LEU A 271 7.73 4.49 -2.02
N VAL A 272 7.21 3.37 -1.50
CA VAL A 272 7.36 2.99 -0.09
C VAL A 272 7.90 1.57 0.00
N TYR A 273 9.16 1.41 0.35
CA TYR A 273 9.80 0.09 0.24
C TYR A 273 10.96 -0.17 1.20
N ASN A 274 11.33 -1.44 1.37
CA ASN A 274 12.45 -1.85 2.21
C ASN A 274 12.38 -1.35 3.68
N ASN A 275 11.18 -1.08 4.20
CA ASN A 275 11.00 -0.57 5.56
C ASN A 275 10.85 -1.70 6.58
N GLY A 276 11.35 -1.48 7.79
CA GLY A 276 11.27 -2.43 8.91
C GLY A 276 12.59 -3.05 9.34
N TRP A 277 12.55 -3.90 10.36
CA TRP A 277 13.70 -4.59 10.94
C TRP A 277 13.31 -6.02 11.33
N ILE A 278 14.26 -6.87 11.72
CA ILE A 278 13.99 -8.26 12.10
C ILE A 278 14.26 -8.44 13.59
N ASN A 279 13.25 -8.85 14.36
CA ASN A 279 13.44 -9.26 15.74
C ASN A 279 13.82 -10.75 15.82
N GLN A 280 14.00 -11.29 17.04
CA GLN A 280 14.39 -12.69 17.24
C GLN A 280 13.44 -13.73 16.61
N ASN A 281 12.20 -13.35 16.30
CA ASN A 281 11.14 -14.25 15.85
C ASN A 281 10.60 -13.93 14.44
N LYS A 282 10.48 -12.64 14.10
CA LYS A 282 9.79 -12.15 12.90
C LYS A 282 10.24 -10.76 12.45
N GLY A 283 9.87 -10.41 11.23
CA GLY A 283 9.92 -9.05 10.72
C GLY A 283 9.00 -8.10 11.47
N MET A 284 9.52 -6.90 11.71
CA MET A 284 8.92 -5.76 12.41
C MET A 284 8.87 -4.58 11.46
N GLY A 285 7.85 -3.74 11.55
CA GLY A 285 7.68 -2.59 10.66
C GLY A 285 6.92 -2.92 9.38
N HIS A 286 5.97 -2.04 9.08
CA HIS A 286 5.13 -2.09 7.87
C HIS A 286 5.57 -0.99 6.92
N ASN A 287 5.29 -1.12 5.62
CA ASN A 287 5.46 0.02 4.73
C ASN A 287 4.48 1.14 5.10
N ILE A 288 3.20 0.80 5.33
CA ILE A 288 2.18 1.73 5.83
C ILE A 288 1.41 1.05 6.97
N TYR A 289 1.24 1.76 8.09
CA TYR A 289 0.33 1.38 9.16
C TYR A 289 -0.71 2.47 9.35
N THR A 290 -2.01 2.11 9.36
CA THR A 290 -3.07 3.11 9.38
C THR A 290 -4.31 2.71 10.17
N GLN A 291 -4.96 3.72 10.73
CA GLN A 291 -6.26 3.66 11.41
C GLN A 291 -7.13 4.82 10.94
N ASN A 292 -8.45 4.66 10.92
CA ASN A 292 -9.34 5.75 10.53
C ASN A 292 -10.73 5.61 11.15
N ALA A 293 -11.32 6.75 11.51
CA ALA A 293 -12.67 6.83 12.07
C ALA A 293 -13.57 7.76 11.24
N THR A 294 -13.05 8.92 10.84
CA THR A 294 -13.85 9.97 10.18
C THR A 294 -13.31 10.24 8.77
N GLY A 295 -14.20 10.62 7.86
CA GLY A 295 -13.83 10.94 6.49
C GLY A 295 -13.37 9.71 5.72
N THR A 296 -12.50 9.91 4.73
CA THR A 296 -11.91 8.84 3.91
C THR A 296 -10.41 9.05 3.75
N LYS A 297 -9.60 8.06 4.12
CA LYS A 297 -8.17 8.06 3.79
C LYS A 297 -7.99 7.59 2.35
N VAL A 298 -7.40 8.45 1.53
CA VAL A 298 -7.07 8.14 0.14
C VAL A 298 -5.62 7.71 0.06
N ILE A 299 -5.39 6.48 -0.37
CA ILE A 299 -4.06 5.93 -0.63
C ILE A 299 -4.10 5.45 -2.08
N ALA A 300 -3.50 6.20 -3.00
CA ALA A 300 -3.69 5.98 -4.42
C ALA A 300 -2.41 6.08 -5.27
N ASP A 301 -2.30 5.26 -6.32
CA ASP A 301 -1.20 5.28 -7.28
C ASP A 301 0.21 5.20 -6.64
N ASN A 302 0.34 4.49 -5.51
CA ASN A 302 1.63 4.27 -4.84
C ASN A 302 2.27 2.93 -5.26
N ILE A 303 3.59 2.83 -5.18
CA ILE A 303 4.35 1.60 -5.39
C ILE A 303 4.92 1.15 -4.04
N ILE A 304 4.48 -0.01 -3.54
CA ILE A 304 4.71 -0.45 -2.15
C ILE A 304 5.23 -1.88 -2.11
N PHE A 305 6.48 -2.08 -1.71
CA PHE A 305 7.09 -3.41 -1.78
C PHE A 305 8.15 -3.67 -0.72
N ASN A 306 8.46 -4.94 -0.52
CA ASN A 306 9.56 -5.38 0.33
C ASN A 306 9.56 -4.82 1.78
N ALA A 307 8.41 -4.66 2.42
CA ALA A 307 8.39 -4.46 3.88
C ALA A 307 9.01 -5.67 4.62
N ALA A 308 9.52 -5.46 5.83
CA ALA A 308 9.89 -6.58 6.71
C ALA A 308 8.66 -7.34 7.24
N ASN A 309 7.51 -6.66 7.35
CA ASN A 309 6.24 -7.29 7.65
C ASN A 309 5.22 -6.95 6.53
N GLN A 310 4.02 -6.47 6.85
CA GLN A 310 2.99 -6.17 5.84
C GLN A 310 3.28 -4.93 4.99
N GLY A 311 2.72 -4.89 3.78
CA GLY A 311 2.74 -3.71 2.91
C GLY A 311 1.91 -2.57 3.49
N ILE A 312 0.60 -2.73 3.46
CA ILE A 312 -0.33 -1.85 4.18
C ILE A 312 -1.06 -2.65 5.25
N ASN A 313 -0.93 -2.21 6.49
CA ASN A 313 -1.60 -2.77 7.64
C ASN A 313 -2.67 -1.79 8.16
N VAL A 314 -3.94 -2.03 7.81
CA VAL A 314 -5.07 -1.32 8.41
C VAL A 314 -5.56 -2.14 9.60
N TYR A 315 -4.99 -1.85 10.78
CA TYR A 315 -5.24 -2.62 12.00
C TYR A 315 -5.40 -1.73 13.23
N THR A 316 -6.24 -2.18 14.15
CA THR A 316 -6.37 -1.57 15.46
C THR A 316 -6.94 -2.53 16.50
N GLU A 317 -6.54 -2.32 17.75
CA GLU A 317 -7.13 -2.99 18.92
C GLU A 317 -8.23 -2.15 19.56
N ASN A 318 -8.05 -0.82 19.59
CA ASN A 318 -8.88 0.13 20.34
C ASN A 318 -9.30 1.37 19.54
N GLY A 319 -8.97 1.42 18.25
CA GLY A 319 -9.31 2.50 17.32
C GLY A 319 -10.53 2.18 16.44
N SER A 320 -10.46 2.60 15.18
CA SER A 320 -11.49 2.35 14.17
C SER A 320 -10.87 1.96 12.83
N ILE A 321 -11.62 1.21 12.03
CA ILE A 321 -11.26 0.77 10.67
C ILE A 321 -12.37 1.22 9.71
N GLU A 322 -12.48 2.52 9.48
CA GLU A 322 -13.60 3.08 8.72
C GLU A 322 -13.13 4.04 7.64
N GLY A 323 -13.73 4.01 6.46
CA GLY A 323 -13.53 5.04 5.44
C GLY A 323 -12.15 5.00 4.79
N TYR A 324 -11.99 4.11 3.81
CA TYR A 324 -10.75 3.97 3.05
C TYR A 324 -11.02 3.89 1.55
N LEU A 325 -10.16 4.55 0.78
CA LEU A 325 -10.03 4.35 -0.66
C LEU A 325 -8.60 3.96 -0.99
N PHE A 326 -8.42 2.71 -1.42
CA PHE A 326 -7.20 2.19 -2.03
C PHE A 326 -7.40 2.10 -3.53
N GLU A 327 -6.71 2.95 -4.31
CA GLU A 327 -6.90 3.04 -5.76
C GLU A 327 -5.59 2.94 -6.53
N GLY A 328 -5.48 2.05 -7.53
CA GLY A 328 -4.36 2.12 -8.48
C GLY A 328 -2.97 1.82 -7.90
N ASN A 329 -2.89 1.38 -6.64
CA ASN A 329 -1.62 1.08 -6.00
C ASN A 329 -1.04 -0.21 -6.54
N ILE A 330 0.28 -0.31 -6.49
CA ILE A 330 1.04 -1.48 -6.90
C ILE A 330 1.72 -2.02 -5.65
N LEU A 331 1.30 -3.20 -5.19
CA LEU A 331 1.82 -3.81 -3.96
C LEU A 331 2.40 -5.19 -4.23
N PHE A 332 3.65 -5.41 -3.86
CA PHE A 332 4.27 -6.71 -4.13
C PHE A 332 5.34 -7.12 -3.12
N ASN A 333 5.45 -8.43 -2.93
CA ASN A 333 6.48 -9.09 -2.13
C ASN A 333 6.72 -8.47 -0.73
N ASN A 334 5.69 -7.94 -0.08
CA ASN A 334 5.85 -7.46 1.28
C ASN A 334 6.06 -8.66 2.24
N GLY A 335 6.93 -8.50 3.24
CA GLY A 335 7.38 -9.57 4.15
C GLY A 335 8.64 -10.29 3.68
N VAL A 336 9.12 -10.02 2.47
CA VAL A 336 10.27 -10.72 1.86
C VAL A 336 11.58 -10.55 2.66
N LEU A 337 11.74 -9.46 3.41
CA LEU A 337 12.97 -9.20 4.18
C LEU A 337 13.11 -10.12 5.40
N ASP A 338 12.01 -10.70 5.89
CA ASP A 338 12.00 -11.70 6.97
C ASP A 338 12.01 -13.12 6.37
N HIS A 339 13.18 -13.63 5.99
CA HIS A 339 13.35 -15.03 5.58
C HIS A 339 12.41 -15.48 4.45
N PHE A 340 12.11 -14.59 3.48
CA PHE A 340 11.14 -14.84 2.40
C PHE A 340 9.72 -15.20 2.87
N ARG A 341 9.33 -14.78 4.08
CA ARG A 341 8.00 -15.02 4.66
C ARG A 341 7.03 -13.93 4.22
N LEU A 342 6.54 -14.05 2.97
CA LEU A 342 5.59 -13.09 2.41
C LEU A 342 4.39 -12.86 3.34
N GLN A 343 4.20 -11.59 3.69
CA GLN A 343 3.08 -11.10 4.46
C GLN A 343 2.03 -10.51 3.53
N ARG A 344 0.90 -10.09 4.09
CA ARG A 344 -0.13 -9.40 3.30
C ARG A 344 0.43 -8.14 2.65
N ASN A 345 0.18 -8.01 1.35
CA ASN A 345 0.42 -6.76 0.65
C ASN A 345 -0.58 -5.71 1.14
N LEU A 346 -1.85 -6.08 1.33
CA LEU A 346 -2.87 -5.26 1.99
C LEU A 346 -3.69 -6.11 2.96
N MET A 347 -3.75 -5.67 4.22
CA MET A 347 -4.67 -6.21 5.22
C MET A 347 -5.61 -5.11 5.70
N VAL A 348 -6.91 -5.40 5.72
CA VAL A 348 -7.92 -4.54 6.34
C VAL A 348 -8.70 -5.31 7.40
N GLY A 349 -8.34 -5.12 8.66
CA GLY A 349 -9.01 -5.79 9.78
C GLY A 349 -8.25 -5.64 11.10
N GLY A 350 -8.93 -5.87 12.22
CA GLY A 350 -8.30 -5.88 13.54
C GLY A 350 -9.24 -6.42 14.62
N LEU A 351 -9.13 -5.89 15.84
CA LEU A 351 -10.06 -6.20 16.94
C LEU A 351 -11.29 -5.29 16.96
N LYS A 352 -11.46 -4.48 15.91
CA LYS A 352 -12.62 -3.61 15.66
C LYS A 352 -13.16 -3.88 14.25
N PRO A 353 -14.49 -3.82 14.04
CA PRO A 353 -15.09 -4.06 12.73
C PRO A 353 -14.72 -2.97 11.72
N GLY A 354 -14.68 -3.36 10.46
CA GLY A 354 -14.45 -2.48 9.32
C GLY A 354 -15.74 -1.97 8.67
N SER A 355 -15.71 -0.77 8.08
CA SER A 355 -16.80 -0.23 7.23
C SER A 355 -16.29 0.80 6.22
N ARG A 356 -17.08 1.08 5.17
CA ARG A 356 -16.78 2.07 4.13
C ARG A 356 -15.41 1.87 3.49
N ILE A 357 -15.11 0.62 3.12
CA ILE A 357 -13.82 0.25 2.51
C ILE A 357 -13.98 0.11 1.01
N THR A 358 -13.15 0.79 0.23
CA THR A 358 -13.06 0.60 -1.23
C THR A 358 -11.63 0.28 -1.63
N ILE A 359 -11.46 -0.84 -2.32
CA ILE A 359 -10.19 -1.32 -2.88
C ILE A 359 -10.43 -1.51 -4.37
N ARG A 360 -9.91 -0.62 -5.20
CA ARG A 360 -10.15 -0.67 -6.65
C ARG A 360 -8.95 -0.43 -7.53
N ASP A 361 -8.94 -1.09 -8.68
CA ASP A 361 -7.94 -0.90 -9.74
C ASP A 361 -6.49 -1.09 -9.26
N ASN A 362 -6.26 -1.81 -8.16
CA ASN A 362 -4.92 -2.05 -7.61
C ASN A 362 -4.28 -3.28 -8.27
N HIS A 363 -2.95 -3.30 -8.24
CA HIS A 363 -2.11 -4.35 -8.78
C HIS A 363 -1.35 -5.02 -7.65
N PHE A 364 -1.58 -6.31 -7.45
CA PHE A 364 -0.91 -7.09 -6.42
C PHE A 364 -0.08 -8.22 -7.02
N TYR A 365 1.07 -8.50 -6.41
CA TYR A 365 1.91 -9.63 -6.80
C TYR A 365 2.63 -10.28 -5.61
N HIS A 366 2.62 -11.61 -5.58
CA HIS A 366 3.50 -12.43 -4.78
C HIS A 366 4.12 -13.50 -5.67
N GLY A 367 5.46 -13.55 -5.71
CA GLY A 367 6.19 -14.54 -6.51
C GLY A 367 5.95 -15.98 -6.08
N SER A 368 6.04 -16.91 -7.04
CA SER A 368 5.90 -18.35 -6.83
C SER A 368 7.08 -18.99 -6.09
N GLU A 369 8.23 -18.30 -6.01
CA GLU A 369 9.50 -18.83 -5.46
C GLU A 369 9.56 -18.92 -3.94
N THR A 370 8.46 -18.60 -3.25
CA THR A 370 8.46 -18.57 -1.79
C THR A 370 8.17 -19.94 -1.18
N PRO A 371 8.95 -20.38 -0.18
CA PRO A 371 8.75 -21.67 0.47
C PRO A 371 7.33 -21.84 0.99
N ASP A 372 6.78 -23.02 0.72
CA ASP A 372 5.38 -23.43 0.82
C ASP A 372 4.69 -23.30 2.20
N PHE A 373 5.29 -22.70 3.23
CA PHE A 373 4.74 -22.78 4.61
C PHE A 373 4.58 -21.43 5.33
N SER A 374 4.93 -20.30 4.72
CA SER A 374 4.91 -19.00 5.43
C SER A 374 4.17 -17.86 4.72
N SER A 375 3.83 -17.99 3.44
CA SER A 375 3.14 -16.92 2.72
C SER A 375 1.69 -16.80 3.19
N LYS A 376 1.30 -15.58 3.56
CA LYS A 376 -0.08 -15.21 3.93
C LYS A 376 -0.88 -14.78 2.68
N ALA A 377 -2.14 -14.43 2.88
CA ALA A 377 -2.97 -13.88 1.81
C ALA A 377 -2.29 -12.67 1.14
N ASN A 378 -2.49 -12.49 -0.17
CA ASN A 378 -2.00 -11.29 -0.85
C ASN A 378 -2.82 -10.07 -0.42
N LEU A 379 -4.13 -10.12 -0.68
CA LEU A 379 -5.14 -9.23 -0.12
C LEU A 379 -5.94 -9.95 0.97
N GLN A 380 -6.03 -9.37 2.16
CA GLN A 380 -6.88 -9.86 3.24
C GLN A 380 -7.89 -8.79 3.69
N LEU A 381 -9.14 -9.22 3.80
CA LEU A 381 -10.25 -8.44 4.33
C LEU A 381 -10.81 -9.16 5.57
N GLY A 382 -10.79 -8.49 6.72
CA GLY A 382 -11.12 -9.03 8.03
C GLY A 382 -9.89 -9.48 8.85
N TYR A 383 -10.12 -9.67 10.15
CA TYR A 383 -9.15 -10.22 11.11
C TYR A 383 -9.84 -11.01 12.24
N GLU A 384 -9.97 -10.43 13.45
CA GLU A 384 -10.58 -11.08 14.60
C GLU A 384 -11.98 -10.54 14.91
N ALA A 385 -12.22 -9.25 14.66
CA ALA A 385 -13.53 -8.65 14.88
C ALA A 385 -14.58 -9.25 13.94
N ALA A 386 -15.69 -9.68 14.53
CA ALA A 386 -16.94 -9.93 13.82
C ALA A 386 -17.72 -8.62 13.61
N GLY A 387 -18.75 -8.68 12.75
CA GLY A 387 -19.65 -7.55 12.51
C GLY A 387 -19.04 -6.49 11.58
N ASN A 388 -18.19 -6.90 10.64
CA ASN A 388 -17.74 -6.03 9.57
C ASN A 388 -18.95 -5.63 8.71
N GLN A 389 -19.01 -4.36 8.30
CA GLN A 389 -20.17 -3.80 7.61
C GLN A 389 -20.04 -3.95 6.09
N ASP A 390 -19.39 -2.99 5.43
CA ASP A 390 -19.36 -2.90 3.98
C ASP A 390 -17.95 -2.72 3.39
N ALA A 391 -17.66 -3.47 2.32
CA ALA A 391 -16.47 -3.27 1.50
C ALA A 391 -16.74 -3.52 0.01
N SER A 392 -16.01 -2.78 -0.83
CA SER A 392 -16.01 -2.92 -2.29
C SER A 392 -14.60 -3.27 -2.79
N ILE A 393 -14.47 -4.37 -3.53
CA ILE A 393 -13.25 -4.90 -4.12
C ILE A 393 -13.48 -4.97 -5.63
N LEU A 394 -12.98 -3.97 -6.37
CA LEU A 394 -13.41 -3.70 -7.75
C LEU A 394 -12.22 -3.63 -8.72
N GLY A 395 -12.23 -4.41 -9.80
CA GLY A 395 -11.26 -4.20 -10.88
C GLY A 395 -9.79 -4.47 -10.52
N ASN A 396 -9.51 -5.15 -9.41
CA ASN A 396 -8.13 -5.40 -8.96
C ASN A 396 -7.51 -6.58 -9.74
N THR A 397 -6.20 -6.53 -9.98
CA THR A 397 -5.43 -7.68 -10.46
C THR A 397 -4.59 -8.24 -9.32
N ILE A 398 -4.92 -9.45 -8.85
CA ILE A 398 -4.34 -10.07 -7.66
C ILE A 398 -3.65 -11.37 -8.05
N VAL A 399 -2.32 -11.38 -8.07
CA VAL A 399 -1.53 -12.53 -8.53
C VAL A 399 -0.68 -13.09 -7.39
N GLY A 400 -0.78 -14.41 -7.19
CA GLY A 400 -0.06 -15.11 -6.14
C GLY A 400 -0.59 -14.80 -4.73
N GLY A 401 0.11 -15.31 -3.73
CA GLY A 401 -0.33 -15.35 -2.34
C GLY A 401 -0.98 -16.68 -1.97
N ARG A 402 -1.32 -16.81 -0.69
CA ARG A 402 -1.93 -18.01 -0.11
C ARG A 402 -3.03 -17.62 0.88
N PRO A 403 -4.23 -17.27 0.39
CA PRO A 403 -4.68 -17.18 -1.01
C PRO A 403 -4.31 -15.86 -1.73
N ALA A 404 -4.76 -15.70 -2.98
CA ALA A 404 -4.73 -14.38 -3.63
C ALA A 404 -5.67 -13.40 -2.91
N PHE A 405 -6.91 -13.80 -2.66
CA PHE A 405 -7.85 -13.03 -1.84
C PHE A 405 -8.36 -13.85 -0.66
N SER A 406 -8.28 -13.27 0.54
CA SER A 406 -8.81 -13.83 1.77
C SER A 406 -9.86 -12.89 2.35
N GLU A 407 -11.08 -13.38 2.54
CA GLU A 407 -12.13 -12.75 3.33
C GLU A 407 -12.33 -13.58 4.60
N ILE A 408 -12.31 -12.93 5.76
CA ILE A 408 -12.50 -13.59 7.06
C ILE A 408 -13.41 -12.78 7.99
N ARG A 409 -14.15 -13.51 8.84
CA ARG A 409 -14.93 -12.99 9.99
C ARG A 409 -16.05 -12.03 9.60
N GLY A 410 -16.90 -12.44 8.66
CA GLY A 410 -18.29 -12.00 8.56
C GLY A 410 -18.46 -10.52 8.24
N TRP A 411 -18.44 -10.20 6.94
CA TRP A 411 -18.91 -8.95 6.36
C TRP A 411 -20.43 -8.97 6.12
N SER A 412 -21.09 -7.82 6.23
CA SER A 412 -22.54 -7.71 6.05
C SER A 412 -22.92 -7.42 4.60
N MET A 413 -22.06 -6.69 3.88
CA MET A 413 -22.23 -6.34 2.48
C MET A 413 -20.88 -6.31 1.78
N LEU A 414 -20.70 -7.17 0.77
CA LEU A 414 -19.51 -7.14 -0.07
C LEU A 414 -19.90 -6.91 -1.52
N LYS A 415 -19.17 -6.02 -2.18
CA LYS A 415 -19.19 -5.89 -3.63
C LYS A 415 -17.84 -6.35 -4.18
N VAL A 416 -17.78 -7.54 -4.76
CA VAL A 416 -16.54 -8.13 -5.29
C VAL A 416 -16.73 -8.35 -6.78
N GLN A 417 -16.28 -7.39 -7.59
CA GLN A 417 -16.58 -7.37 -9.02
C GLN A 417 -15.38 -7.03 -9.90
N ASP A 418 -15.37 -7.61 -11.10
CA ASP A 418 -14.41 -7.29 -12.16
C ASP A 418 -12.94 -7.55 -11.79
N ASN A 419 -12.68 -8.35 -10.75
CA ASN A 419 -11.32 -8.66 -10.32
C ASN A 419 -10.72 -9.78 -11.17
N THR A 420 -9.41 -9.72 -11.41
CA THR A 420 -8.62 -10.84 -11.90
C THR A 420 -7.83 -11.44 -10.74
N MET A 421 -8.08 -12.70 -10.39
CA MET A 421 -7.38 -13.39 -9.29
C MET A 421 -6.65 -14.62 -9.84
N VAL A 422 -5.36 -14.73 -9.56
CA VAL A 422 -4.50 -15.78 -10.10
C VAL A 422 -3.78 -16.46 -8.95
N SER A 423 -4.04 -17.76 -8.75
CA SER A 423 -3.16 -18.60 -7.95
C SER A 423 -1.97 -19.03 -8.82
N LEU A 424 -0.76 -19.01 -8.25
CA LEU A 424 0.43 -19.55 -8.90
C LEU A 424 0.64 -21.06 -8.59
N SER A 425 -0.40 -21.73 -8.10
CA SER A 425 -0.44 -23.18 -7.92
C SER A 425 -1.86 -23.71 -8.08
N PRO A 426 -2.07 -24.83 -8.79
CA PRO A 426 -3.38 -25.46 -8.90
C PRO A 426 -3.90 -26.04 -7.57
N THR A 427 -3.04 -26.24 -6.57
CA THR A 427 -3.41 -26.85 -5.28
C THR A 427 -3.60 -25.86 -4.14
N ARG A 428 -3.35 -24.57 -4.38
CA ARG A 428 -3.52 -23.50 -3.39
C ARG A 428 -4.84 -22.79 -3.64
N ASP A 429 -5.44 -22.24 -2.59
CA ASP A 429 -6.62 -21.40 -2.76
C ASP A 429 -6.28 -20.14 -3.56
N VAL A 430 -7.07 -19.87 -4.60
CA VAL A 430 -7.11 -18.53 -5.23
C VAL A 430 -7.97 -17.60 -4.38
N LEU A 431 -9.02 -18.16 -3.77
CA LEU A 431 -9.94 -17.47 -2.88
C LEU A 431 -10.13 -18.29 -1.60
N SER A 432 -10.02 -17.62 -0.45
CA SER A 432 -10.52 -18.15 0.82
C SER A 432 -11.53 -17.18 1.41
N ALA A 433 -12.75 -17.62 1.67
CA ALA A 433 -13.84 -16.77 2.15
C ALA A 433 -14.61 -17.47 3.27
N TYR A 434 -14.62 -16.89 4.47
CA TYR A 434 -15.32 -17.40 5.63
C TYR A 434 -16.58 -16.57 5.82
N LEU A 435 -17.57 -16.92 4.99
CA LEU A 435 -18.85 -16.25 4.83
C LEU A 435 -19.78 -16.51 6.03
N ASP A 436 -19.35 -16.09 7.21
CA ASP A 436 -19.99 -16.38 8.51
C ASP A 436 -21.35 -15.66 8.70
N ASN A 437 -21.75 -14.78 7.78
CA ASN A 437 -22.97 -13.97 7.82
C ASN A 437 -23.94 -14.33 6.68
N ASP A 438 -25.16 -13.77 6.74
CA ASP A 438 -26.08 -13.79 5.60
C ASP A 438 -25.45 -13.09 4.38
N VAL A 439 -25.23 -13.86 3.31
CA VAL A 439 -24.64 -13.39 2.06
C VAL A 439 -25.67 -12.79 1.09
N SER A 440 -26.94 -12.67 1.48
CA SER A 440 -28.02 -12.14 0.62
C SER A 440 -27.77 -10.73 0.09
N GLN A 441 -26.92 -9.95 0.77
CA GLN A 441 -26.53 -8.59 0.39
C GLN A 441 -25.23 -8.53 -0.42
N PHE A 442 -24.64 -9.67 -0.77
CA PHE A 442 -23.37 -9.69 -1.48
C PHE A 442 -23.59 -9.50 -2.99
N GLU A 443 -22.84 -8.57 -3.56
CA GLU A 443 -22.69 -8.38 -5.00
C GLU A 443 -21.34 -8.94 -5.43
N TRP A 444 -21.23 -10.26 -5.47
CA TRP A 444 -20.02 -10.96 -5.87
C TRP A 444 -20.21 -11.57 -7.25
N ASP A 445 -19.62 -10.97 -8.29
CA ASP A 445 -19.82 -11.42 -9.68
C ASP A 445 -18.82 -10.83 -10.68
N ASN A 446 -18.78 -11.33 -11.91
CA ASN A 446 -17.93 -10.85 -13.02
C ASN A 446 -16.41 -10.88 -12.73
N ASN A 447 -15.96 -11.78 -11.86
CA ASN A 447 -14.55 -12.02 -11.57
C ASN A 447 -13.94 -13.03 -12.55
N SER A 448 -12.64 -12.95 -12.75
CA SER A 448 -11.85 -13.89 -13.55
C SER A 448 -10.82 -14.60 -12.66
N TYR A 449 -11.01 -15.89 -12.45
CA TYR A 449 -10.16 -16.73 -11.61
C TYR A 449 -9.26 -17.63 -12.47
N PHE A 450 -7.99 -17.73 -12.10
CA PHE A 450 -7.01 -18.59 -12.77
C PHE A 450 -6.27 -19.45 -11.76
N GLN A 451 -6.30 -20.77 -11.99
CA GLN A 451 -5.81 -21.81 -11.09
C GLN A 451 -6.39 -21.74 -9.67
N GLY A 452 -6.02 -22.75 -8.88
CA GLY A 452 -6.34 -22.82 -7.46
C GLY A 452 -7.78 -23.22 -7.16
N THR A 453 -8.08 -23.16 -5.87
CA THR A 453 -9.33 -23.62 -5.25
C THR A 453 -10.04 -22.51 -4.48
N PHE A 454 -11.27 -22.80 -4.04
CA PHE A 454 -12.16 -21.90 -3.30
C PHE A 454 -12.43 -22.52 -1.93
N ASN A 455 -11.62 -22.21 -0.91
CA ASN A 455 -11.58 -22.98 0.37
C ASN A 455 -11.42 -24.51 0.15
N GLY A 456 -10.57 -24.92 -0.79
CA GLY A 456 -10.41 -26.32 -1.19
C GLY A 456 -11.51 -26.88 -2.11
N GLU A 457 -12.56 -26.11 -2.40
CA GLU A 457 -13.64 -26.51 -3.31
C GLU A 457 -13.34 -26.13 -4.77
N SER A 458 -14.08 -26.78 -5.69
CA SER A 458 -14.10 -26.39 -7.11
C SER A 458 -14.92 -25.12 -7.33
N PHE A 459 -14.66 -24.39 -8.42
CA PHE A 459 -15.44 -23.20 -8.78
C PHE A 459 -16.96 -23.48 -8.91
N ASN A 460 -17.34 -24.61 -9.51
CA ASN A 460 -18.75 -24.99 -9.63
C ASN A 460 -19.41 -25.22 -8.26
N ALA A 461 -18.67 -25.80 -7.31
CA ALA A 461 -19.15 -26.01 -5.96
C ALA A 461 -19.34 -24.67 -5.24
N TRP A 462 -18.36 -23.76 -5.34
CA TRP A 462 -18.42 -22.39 -4.83
C TRP A 462 -19.67 -21.62 -5.31
N GLN A 463 -19.95 -21.65 -6.61
CA GLN A 463 -21.15 -21.02 -7.17
C GLN A 463 -22.44 -21.67 -6.65
N SER A 464 -22.46 -23.02 -6.59
CA SER A 464 -23.64 -23.77 -6.19
C SER A 464 -23.97 -23.65 -4.70
N SER A 465 -22.95 -23.49 -3.84
CA SER A 465 -23.13 -23.41 -2.38
C SER A 465 -23.65 -22.06 -1.91
N HIS A 466 -23.40 -20.98 -2.65
CA HIS A 466 -23.77 -19.62 -2.22
C HIS A 466 -24.78 -18.91 -3.12
N GLY A 467 -24.95 -19.32 -4.38
CA GLY A 467 -25.93 -18.74 -5.30
C GLY A 467 -25.57 -17.37 -5.87
N PHE A 468 -24.32 -16.92 -5.71
CA PHE A 468 -23.74 -15.74 -6.37
C PHE A 468 -22.52 -16.15 -7.23
N ASP A 469 -21.77 -15.18 -7.77
CA ASP A 469 -20.61 -15.37 -8.65
C ASP A 469 -20.95 -16.01 -10.01
N THR A 470 -22.19 -15.86 -10.46
CA THR A 470 -22.78 -16.64 -11.58
C THR A 470 -22.20 -16.31 -12.95
N ASN A 471 -21.71 -15.08 -13.16
CA ASN A 471 -21.14 -14.59 -14.41
C ASN A 471 -19.60 -14.54 -14.38
N SER A 472 -19.00 -15.01 -13.29
CA SER A 472 -17.56 -15.14 -13.18
C SER A 472 -17.01 -16.31 -14.00
N THR A 473 -15.73 -16.24 -14.32
CA THR A 473 -15.03 -17.25 -15.12
C THR A 473 -13.92 -17.92 -14.32
N TYR A 474 -13.67 -19.20 -14.57
CA TYR A 474 -12.56 -19.95 -14.01
C TYR A 474 -11.77 -20.66 -15.11
N SER A 475 -10.44 -20.52 -15.06
CA SER A 475 -9.50 -21.31 -15.86
C SER A 475 -8.61 -22.15 -14.94
N PRO A 476 -8.46 -23.46 -15.18
CA PRO A 476 -7.51 -24.29 -14.43
C PRO A 476 -6.04 -24.04 -14.84
N SER A 477 -5.80 -23.19 -15.85
CA SER A 477 -4.47 -22.78 -16.31
C SER A 477 -4.20 -21.33 -15.95
N LEU A 478 -2.92 -20.96 -15.86
CA LEU A 478 -2.50 -19.56 -15.76
C LEU A 478 -2.98 -18.77 -17.00
N PRO A 479 -3.11 -17.43 -16.90
CA PRO A 479 -3.33 -16.59 -18.07
C PRO A 479 -2.23 -16.82 -19.12
N THR A 480 -2.56 -16.60 -20.40
CA THR A 480 -1.62 -16.77 -21.53
C THR A 480 -1.29 -15.48 -22.25
N GLN A 481 -2.02 -14.40 -21.97
CA GLN A 481 -1.84 -13.10 -22.61
C GLN A 481 -1.33 -12.08 -21.60
N ASN A 482 -0.36 -11.27 -22.01
CA ASN A 482 0.19 -10.21 -21.19
C ASN A 482 -0.88 -9.17 -20.82
N LYS A 483 -0.81 -8.64 -19.59
CA LYS A 483 -1.55 -7.45 -19.18
C LYS A 483 -0.57 -6.32 -18.91
N VAL A 484 -0.81 -5.16 -19.54
CA VAL A 484 -0.01 -3.94 -19.35
C VAL A 484 -0.90 -2.80 -18.91
N PHE A 485 -0.44 -2.09 -17.88
CA PHE A 485 -1.10 -0.91 -17.37
C PHE A 485 -0.10 0.24 -17.38
N VAL A 486 -0.51 1.38 -17.95
CA VAL A 486 0.25 2.63 -17.94
C VAL A 486 -0.57 3.66 -17.19
N ARG A 487 -0.05 4.16 -16.07
CA ARG A 487 -0.78 5.06 -15.18
C ARG A 487 -0.02 6.38 -15.06
N PRO A 488 -0.53 7.49 -15.64
CA PRO A 488 0.11 8.79 -15.51
C PRO A 488 -0.06 9.32 -14.08
N ASN A 489 0.96 10.03 -13.59
CA ASN A 489 0.90 10.70 -12.32
C ASN A 489 0.02 11.96 -12.44
N ARG A 490 -0.95 12.09 -11.54
CA ARG A 490 -1.88 13.22 -11.52
C ARG A 490 -1.21 14.57 -11.27
N TYR A 491 -0.10 14.60 -10.54
CA TYR A 491 0.50 15.82 -9.99
C TYR A 491 1.81 16.23 -10.67
N GLU A 492 2.38 15.39 -11.52
CA GLU A 492 3.67 15.62 -12.16
C GLU A 492 3.65 15.17 -13.62
N GLN A 493 3.76 16.13 -14.54
CA GLN A 493 3.73 15.84 -15.97
C GLN A 493 4.93 14.96 -16.37
N GLY A 494 4.68 13.96 -17.21
CA GLY A 494 5.74 13.08 -17.68
C GLY A 494 6.23 12.07 -16.64
N ARG A 495 5.68 12.09 -15.42
CA ARG A 495 5.83 11.01 -14.45
C ARG A 495 4.68 10.01 -14.58
N GLY A 496 4.97 8.73 -14.49
CA GLY A 496 3.96 7.67 -14.48
C GLY A 496 4.57 6.32 -14.16
N HIS A 497 3.74 5.29 -14.01
CA HIS A 497 4.23 3.93 -13.81
C HIS A 497 3.63 2.94 -14.79
N ILE A 498 4.43 1.93 -15.12
CA ILE A 498 4.08 0.81 -15.99
C ILE A 498 4.02 -0.45 -15.12
N VAL A 499 2.96 -1.24 -15.25
CA VAL A 499 2.85 -2.57 -14.66
C VAL A 499 2.68 -3.58 -15.76
N VAL A 500 3.49 -4.63 -15.77
CA VAL A 500 3.41 -5.72 -16.74
C VAL A 500 3.26 -7.04 -16.01
N TYR A 501 2.17 -7.75 -16.28
CA TYR A 501 2.04 -9.17 -16.00
C TYR A 501 2.36 -9.95 -17.29
N ASN A 502 3.57 -10.52 -17.36
CA ASN A 502 4.22 -11.10 -18.55
C ASN A 502 3.97 -12.61 -18.67
N TRP A 503 2.73 -12.99 -18.92
CA TRP A 503 2.29 -14.37 -19.09
C TRP A 503 2.81 -15.06 -20.37
N GLU A 504 3.17 -14.28 -21.39
CA GLU A 504 3.76 -14.79 -22.64
C GLU A 504 5.26 -15.09 -22.49
N GLY A 505 5.89 -14.69 -21.38
CA GLY A 505 7.31 -14.94 -21.11
C GLY A 505 8.25 -14.17 -22.04
N LEU A 506 7.83 -12.98 -22.52
CA LEU A 506 8.61 -12.17 -23.44
C LEU A 506 9.88 -11.61 -22.77
N ASP A 507 10.95 -11.43 -23.55
CA ASP A 507 12.19 -10.78 -23.10
C ASP A 507 12.05 -9.25 -23.03
N SER A 508 11.22 -8.68 -23.90
CA SER A 508 10.95 -7.25 -23.99
C SER A 508 9.59 -7.01 -24.63
N MET A 509 9.05 -5.80 -24.46
CA MET A 509 7.84 -5.40 -25.16
C MET A 509 7.78 -3.90 -25.45
N GLY A 510 7.01 -3.51 -26.47
CA GLY A 510 6.67 -2.11 -26.73
C GLY A 510 5.49 -1.63 -25.89
N VAL A 511 5.63 -0.46 -25.26
CA VAL A 511 4.59 0.15 -24.41
C VAL A 511 4.22 1.54 -24.95
N ASP A 512 2.91 1.82 -25.02
CA ASP A 512 2.40 3.14 -25.39
C ASP A 512 2.47 4.09 -24.18
N LEU A 513 3.35 5.09 -24.25
CA LEU A 513 3.52 6.11 -23.22
C LEU A 513 2.84 7.44 -23.58
N SER A 514 1.95 7.47 -24.57
CA SER A 514 1.28 8.70 -25.02
C SER A 514 0.47 9.39 -23.93
N THR A 515 -0.03 8.65 -22.93
CA THR A 515 -0.77 9.23 -21.79
C THR A 515 0.14 9.82 -20.71
N VAL A 516 1.45 9.56 -20.76
CA VAL A 516 2.44 10.02 -19.78
C VAL A 516 3.31 11.13 -20.38
N LEU A 517 3.89 10.87 -21.55
CA LEU A 517 4.92 11.73 -22.14
C LEU A 517 4.32 12.82 -23.03
N PRO A 518 4.73 14.09 -22.84
CA PRO A 518 4.53 15.13 -23.84
C PRO A 518 5.34 14.83 -25.10
N CYS A 519 4.91 15.37 -26.23
CA CYS A 519 5.68 15.29 -27.46
C CYS A 519 7.02 16.01 -27.35
N ASP A 520 8.04 15.44 -27.98
CA ASP A 520 9.40 15.95 -28.01
C ASP A 520 10.04 16.06 -26.61
N ALA A 521 9.53 15.29 -25.64
CA ALA A 521 10.09 15.21 -24.30
C ALA A 521 11.24 14.18 -24.23
N HIS A 522 12.32 14.56 -23.54
CA HIS A 522 13.32 13.60 -23.11
C HIS A 522 12.80 12.81 -21.91
N TYR A 523 12.91 11.49 -21.96
CA TYR A 523 12.38 10.60 -20.93
C TYR A 523 13.41 9.56 -20.51
N ALA A 524 13.19 9.02 -19.31
CA ALA A 524 13.81 7.81 -18.82
C ALA A 524 12.77 6.89 -18.18
N VAL A 525 12.99 5.59 -18.32
CA VAL A 525 12.22 4.52 -17.69
C VAL A 525 13.19 3.77 -16.78
N TYR A 526 12.84 3.66 -15.51
CA TYR A 526 13.62 2.94 -14.49
C TYR A 526 12.85 1.72 -14.02
N ASP A 527 13.56 0.62 -13.78
CA ASP A 527 13.02 -0.46 -12.95
C ASP A 527 12.89 0.04 -11.50
N VAL A 528 11.72 -0.14 -10.89
CA VAL A 528 11.46 0.37 -9.53
C VAL A 528 12.22 -0.40 -8.46
N GLN A 529 12.65 -1.64 -8.75
CA GLN A 529 13.51 -2.40 -7.85
C GLN A 529 14.98 -2.01 -7.99
N ASN A 530 15.36 -1.24 -9.03
CA ASN A 530 16.73 -0.77 -9.28
C ASN A 530 16.82 0.72 -9.65
N LEU A 531 16.18 1.59 -8.86
CA LEU A 531 16.14 3.04 -9.12
C LEU A 531 17.51 3.74 -9.06
N ALA A 532 18.49 3.16 -8.36
CA ALA A 532 19.86 3.67 -8.35
C ALA A 532 20.67 3.24 -9.58
N GLY A 533 20.15 2.31 -10.38
CA GLY A 533 20.76 1.82 -11.61
C GLY A 533 20.55 2.73 -12.81
N ALA A 534 21.06 2.29 -13.97
CA ALA A 534 20.81 2.96 -15.25
C ALA A 534 19.34 2.78 -15.68
N PRO A 535 18.76 3.75 -16.42
CA PRO A 535 17.43 3.58 -16.98
C PRO A 535 17.40 2.41 -17.97
N VAL A 536 16.33 1.63 -17.94
CA VAL A 536 16.11 0.48 -18.82
C VAL A 536 15.71 0.90 -20.24
N ALA A 537 15.19 2.13 -20.38
CA ALA A 537 14.94 2.80 -21.65
C ALA A 537 15.03 4.32 -21.45
N GLN A 538 15.54 5.06 -22.43
CA GLN A 538 15.58 6.52 -22.42
C GLN A 538 15.70 7.08 -23.83
N GLY A 539 15.32 8.33 -24.03
CA GLY A 539 15.48 9.01 -25.32
C GLY A 539 14.55 10.20 -25.50
N LEU A 540 14.48 10.71 -26.73
CA LEU A 540 13.49 11.70 -27.15
C LEU A 540 12.22 10.99 -27.62
N TRP A 541 11.09 11.23 -26.98
CA TRP A 541 9.82 10.63 -27.40
C TRP A 541 9.14 11.50 -28.47
N THR A 542 9.13 10.99 -29.70
CA THR A 542 8.49 11.62 -30.87
C THR A 542 7.21 10.89 -31.30
N GLY A 543 6.65 10.05 -30.42
CA GLY A 543 5.54 9.14 -30.68
C GLY A 543 5.95 7.67 -30.80
N GLY A 544 4.96 6.79 -30.90
CA GLY A 544 5.18 5.33 -31.00
C GLY A 544 5.40 4.63 -29.66
N LEU A 545 5.72 3.34 -29.74
CA LEU A 545 5.94 2.48 -28.57
C LEU A 545 7.38 2.62 -28.05
N VAL A 546 7.53 2.59 -26.73
CA VAL A 546 8.83 2.49 -26.06
C VAL A 546 9.10 1.04 -25.70
N THR A 547 10.22 0.49 -26.16
CA THR A 547 10.63 -0.89 -25.83
C THR A 547 11.22 -0.95 -24.43
N ILE A 548 10.68 -1.82 -23.58
CA ILE A 548 11.17 -2.09 -22.23
C ILE A 548 11.58 -3.57 -22.08
N PRO A 549 12.73 -3.87 -21.45
CA PRO A 549 13.14 -5.23 -21.13
C PRO A 549 12.40 -5.80 -19.91
N LEU A 550 11.94 -7.05 -19.98
CA LEU A 550 11.09 -7.71 -18.96
C LEU A 550 11.78 -8.81 -18.15
N LYS A 551 13.10 -9.01 -18.36
CA LYS A 551 13.94 -9.96 -17.62
C LYS A 551 14.99 -9.23 -16.77
N GLN A 552 14.51 -8.40 -15.86
CA GLN A 552 15.38 -7.71 -14.90
C GLN A 552 15.85 -8.67 -13.79
N THR A 553 17.06 -8.45 -13.31
CA THR A 553 17.66 -9.25 -12.23
C THR A 553 18.35 -8.41 -11.15
N GLU A 554 18.74 -7.18 -11.50
CA GLU A 554 19.43 -6.27 -10.60
C GLU A 554 18.43 -5.61 -9.64
N ILE A 555 18.85 -5.37 -8.41
CA ILE A 555 18.08 -4.60 -7.43
C ILE A 555 18.98 -3.56 -6.75
N THR A 556 18.37 -2.49 -6.24
CA THR A 556 18.98 -1.65 -5.22
C THR A 556 18.86 -2.37 -3.87
N PRO A 557 19.98 -2.82 -3.26
CA PRO A 557 19.91 -3.58 -2.01
C PRO A 557 19.33 -2.72 -0.88
N PRO A 558 18.52 -3.31 0.02
CA PRO A 558 18.09 -2.61 1.24
C PRO A 558 19.31 -2.23 2.09
N VAL A 559 19.22 -1.11 2.81
CA VAL A 559 20.26 -0.68 3.75
C VAL A 559 20.28 -1.62 4.95
N GLY A 560 21.44 -2.23 5.20
CA GLY A 560 21.67 -3.14 6.31
C GLY A 560 21.74 -4.61 5.90
N LYS A 561 22.07 -5.48 6.86
CA LYS A 561 22.20 -6.93 6.62
C LYS A 561 20.94 -7.66 7.09
N PHE A 562 20.02 -7.90 6.17
CA PHE A 562 18.87 -8.77 6.41
C PHE A 562 19.26 -10.25 6.32
N PRO A 563 18.49 -11.17 6.95
CA PRO A 563 18.69 -12.60 6.79
C PRO A 563 18.57 -13.06 5.33
N THR A 564 17.77 -12.34 4.55
CA THR A 564 17.55 -12.57 3.13
C THR A 564 17.79 -11.29 2.34
N THR A 565 18.57 -11.37 1.26
CA THR A 565 18.57 -10.33 0.23
C THR A 565 17.32 -10.56 -0.63
N PRO A 566 16.39 -9.59 -0.73
CA PRO A 566 15.22 -9.76 -1.57
C PRO A 566 15.66 -10.01 -3.02
N PRO A 567 15.14 -11.03 -3.73
CA PRO A 567 15.36 -11.15 -5.15
C PRO A 567 14.56 -10.06 -5.88
N HIS A 568 14.98 -9.74 -7.10
CA HIS A 568 14.09 -9.08 -8.05
C HIS A 568 12.86 -9.97 -8.28
N THR A 569 11.69 -9.38 -8.55
CA THR A 569 10.53 -10.15 -9.03
C THR A 569 10.87 -10.99 -10.26
N ASN A 570 10.23 -12.15 -10.41
CA ASN A 570 10.40 -12.94 -11.63
C ASN A 570 9.92 -12.18 -12.86
N SER A 571 10.38 -12.61 -14.03
CA SER A 571 10.03 -11.98 -15.31
C SER A 571 8.53 -11.95 -15.61
N GLU A 572 7.72 -12.72 -14.88
CA GLU A 572 6.25 -12.72 -14.89
C GLU A 572 5.65 -11.38 -14.43
N PHE A 573 6.37 -10.59 -13.62
CA PHE A 573 5.87 -9.33 -13.07
C PHE A 573 6.96 -8.26 -13.08
N ASN A 574 6.69 -7.15 -13.78
CA ASN A 574 7.61 -6.02 -13.87
C ASN A 574 6.89 -4.72 -13.57
N VAL A 575 7.59 -3.80 -12.89
CA VAL A 575 7.08 -2.48 -12.56
C VAL A 575 8.15 -1.45 -12.90
N PHE A 576 7.76 -0.41 -13.63
CA PHE A 576 8.69 0.65 -14.05
C PHE A 576 8.17 2.02 -13.69
N LEU A 577 9.10 2.94 -13.39
CA LEU A 577 8.85 4.36 -13.22
C LEU A 577 9.29 5.10 -14.48
N VAL A 578 8.39 5.88 -15.07
CA VAL A 578 8.66 6.81 -16.17
C VAL A 578 8.83 8.20 -15.59
N VAL A 579 9.87 8.93 -16.02
CA VAL A 579 10.11 10.33 -15.66
C VAL A 579 10.64 11.12 -16.86
N LEU A 580 10.50 12.44 -16.81
CA LEU A 580 11.22 13.33 -17.74
C LEU A 580 12.69 13.44 -17.34
N GLN A 581 13.54 13.61 -18.35
CA GLN A 581 14.92 14.06 -18.16
C GLN A 581 14.99 15.56 -18.44
N SER A 582 15.67 16.28 -17.56
CA SER A 582 15.94 17.71 -17.68
C SER A 582 17.04 18.05 -18.68
#